data_AF-A0A5C6AH13-F1
#
_entry.id   AF-A0A5C6AH13-F1
#
_cell.length_a   1.000
_cell.length_b   1.000
_cell.length_c   1.000
_cell.angle_alpha   90.00
_cell.angle_beta   90.00
_cell.angle_gamma   90.00
#
_symmetry.space_group_name_H-M   'P 1'
#
loop_
_entity.id
_entity.type
_entity.pdbx_description
1 polymer ?
#
loop_
_entity_poly.entity_id
_entity_poly.type
_entity_poly.pdbx_seq_one_letter_code
_entity_poly.pdbx_strand_id
1 'polypeptide(L)'
;MAVRIRMKKMGRAHRHFFRICATDKRSPRDGRVLEELGTYDPMVPDADARVQLKRERVDYWIGVGATPSEKVAILLKKYGTGGTHLDAQRAALEKLSMPAEIPDAGEPVSTPQSAEEAAAAEAPAEEATAEAPAEDAPAADEAPAEEAKAEEAKPEEAKAE
;
A
#
# COMPACT_ATOMS: atom_id res chain seq x y z
N MET A 1 2.15 28.33 17.33
CA MET A 1 1.87 26.92 17.72
C MET A 1 0.46 26.63 17.29
N ALA A 2 0.22 25.64 16.43
CA ALA A 2 -1.09 25.45 15.80
C ALA A 2 -1.35 23.97 15.50
N VAL A 3 -2.50 23.45 15.93
CA VAL A 3 -2.91 22.07 15.69
C VAL A 3 -3.58 21.96 14.33
N ARG A 4 -3.21 20.94 13.54
CA ARG A 4 -3.82 20.61 12.26
C ARG A 4 -4.35 19.19 12.30
N ILE A 5 -5.61 18.99 11.88
CA ILE A 5 -6.15 17.64 11.65
C ILE A 5 -5.76 17.21 10.24
N ARG A 6 -4.98 16.14 10.12
CA ARG A 6 -4.40 15.69 8.84
C ARG A 6 -4.32 14.17 8.75
N MET A 7 -4.09 13.67 7.54
CA MET A 7 -3.85 12.25 7.29
C MET A 7 -2.37 11.91 7.50
N LYS A 8 -2.10 10.90 8.32
CA LYS A 8 -0.82 10.17 8.41
C LYS A 8 -0.91 8.97 7.45
N LYS A 9 0.11 8.79 6.59
CA LYS A 9 0.18 7.64 5.66
C LYS A 9 0.67 6.41 6.42
N MET A 10 -0.01 5.29 6.19
CA MET A 10 0.24 3.96 6.75
C MET A 10 -0.01 2.90 5.65
N GLY A 11 0.10 1.62 6.00
CA GLY A 11 -0.11 0.51 5.08
C GLY A 11 1.19 0.07 4.39
N ARG A 12 1.06 -0.73 3.32
CA ARG A 12 2.17 -1.34 2.58
C ARG A 12 2.26 -0.78 1.15
N ALA A 13 3.30 -1.18 0.41
CA ALA A 13 3.34 -0.94 -1.03
C ALA A 13 2.03 -1.40 -1.71
N HIS A 14 1.51 -0.59 -2.63
CA HIS A 14 0.25 -0.80 -3.35
C HIS A 14 -1.06 -0.91 -2.51
N ARG A 15 -1.03 -1.05 -1.17
CA ARG A 15 -2.21 -0.97 -0.29
C ARG A 15 -2.07 0.21 0.68
N HIS A 16 -2.57 1.36 0.23
CA HIS A 16 -2.58 2.62 0.97
C HIS A 16 -3.60 2.61 2.12
N PHE A 17 -3.18 3.00 3.32
CA PHE A 17 -4.06 3.23 4.47
C PHE A 17 -3.75 4.58 5.11
N PHE A 18 -4.74 5.25 5.69
CA PHE A 18 -4.54 6.55 6.33
C PHE A 18 -5.16 6.59 7.72
N ARG A 19 -4.46 7.23 8.67
CA ARG A 19 -5.02 7.60 9.98
C ARG A 19 -5.29 9.10 10.02
N ILE A 20 -6.43 9.50 10.56
CA ILE A 20 -6.83 10.89 10.72
C ILE A 20 -6.40 11.33 12.12
N CYS A 21 -5.44 12.25 12.17
CA CYS A 21 -4.67 12.56 13.38
C CYS A 21 -4.64 14.08 13.65
N ALA A 22 -4.72 14.47 14.92
CA ALA A 22 -4.37 15.82 15.37
C ALA A 22 -2.85 15.90 15.62
N THR A 23 -2.16 16.89 15.03
CA THR A 23 -0.72 17.14 15.24
C THR A 23 -0.42 18.62 15.31
N ASP A 24 0.73 19.06 15.86
CA ASP A 24 1.24 20.40 15.55
C ASP A 24 1.57 20.48 14.05
N LYS A 25 1.31 21.63 13.42
CA LYS A 25 1.66 21.93 12.01
C LYS A 25 3.13 21.62 11.69
N ARG A 26 4.05 21.80 12.66
CA ARG A 26 5.50 21.62 12.52
C ARG A 26 5.97 20.17 12.57
N SER A 27 5.17 19.24 13.09
CA SER A 27 5.56 17.82 13.16
C SER A 27 5.65 17.19 11.76
N PRO A 28 6.65 16.35 11.43
CA PRO A 28 6.74 15.67 10.13
C PRO A 28 5.53 14.76 9.90
N ARG A 29 5.10 14.57 8.64
CA ARG A 29 3.78 14.01 8.24
C ARG A 29 3.33 12.84 9.13
N ASP A 30 4.18 11.82 9.22
CA ASP A 30 3.87 10.55 9.87
C ASP A 30 4.53 10.40 11.27
N GLY A 31 5.03 11.50 11.85
CA GLY A 31 5.72 11.51 13.15
C GLY A 31 4.78 11.37 14.36
N ARG A 32 5.17 12.00 15.49
CA ARG A 32 4.38 12.00 16.73
C ARG A 32 3.03 12.71 16.53
N VAL A 33 1.99 12.06 17.03
CA VAL A 33 0.59 12.50 16.99
C VAL A 33 0.16 12.97 18.39
N LEU A 34 -0.81 13.88 18.48
CA LEU A 34 -1.47 14.25 19.74
C LEU A 34 -2.60 13.26 20.06
N GLU A 35 -3.50 13.05 19.10
CA GLU A 35 -4.61 12.10 19.20
C GLU A 35 -4.95 11.50 17.83
N GLU A 36 -5.28 10.20 17.80
CA GLU A 36 -5.83 9.52 16.62
C GLU A 36 -7.37 9.58 16.65
N LEU A 37 -7.93 10.34 15.72
CA LEU A 37 -9.36 10.67 15.64
C LEU A 37 -10.15 9.74 14.72
N GLY A 38 -9.48 8.98 13.85
CA GLY A 38 -10.14 8.08 12.93
C GLY A 38 -9.22 7.44 11.90
N THR A 39 -9.84 6.74 10.94
CA THR A 39 -9.18 5.99 9.86
C THR A 39 -9.83 6.30 8.52
N TYR A 40 -9.05 6.12 7.44
CA TYR A 40 -9.52 6.19 6.07
C TYR A 40 -8.80 5.13 5.22
N ASP A 41 -9.54 4.15 4.69
CA ASP A 41 -9.05 3.21 3.69
C ASP A 41 -9.72 3.51 2.32
N PRO A 42 -8.99 4.07 1.34
CA PRO A 42 -9.53 4.30 0.00
C PRO A 42 -9.77 3.00 -0.79
N MET A 43 -9.27 1.86 -0.33
CA MET A 43 -9.31 0.54 -0.99
C MET A 43 -10.42 -0.38 -0.44
N VAL A 44 -11.33 0.13 0.39
CA VAL A 44 -12.60 -0.54 0.71
C VAL A 44 -13.60 -0.24 -0.43
N PRO A 45 -14.29 -1.23 -1.01
CA PRO A 45 -15.17 -1.01 -2.17
C PRO A 45 -16.31 -0.05 -1.84
N ASP A 46 -17.13 -0.36 -0.83
CA ASP A 46 -18.27 0.45 -0.39
C ASP A 46 -17.81 1.83 0.11
N ALA A 47 -18.23 2.89 -0.58
CA ALA A 47 -17.64 4.23 -0.45
C ALA A 47 -17.79 4.85 0.96
N ASP A 48 -18.89 4.56 1.64
CA ASP A 48 -19.25 5.18 2.92
C ASP A 48 -18.74 4.42 4.15
N ALA A 49 -18.31 3.15 3.97
CA ALA A 49 -17.57 2.37 4.95
C ALA A 49 -16.06 2.73 4.99
N ARG A 50 -15.55 3.49 4.00
CA ARG A 50 -14.12 3.86 3.90
C ARG A 50 -13.59 4.68 5.07
N VAL A 51 -14.47 5.31 5.87
CA VAL A 51 -14.13 6.31 6.89
C VAL A 51 -14.73 5.93 8.24
N GLN A 52 -13.90 5.87 9.28
CA GLN A 52 -14.35 5.72 10.67
C GLN A 52 -13.82 6.90 11.50
N LEU A 53 -14.68 7.55 12.29
CA LEU A 53 -14.38 8.80 13.00
C LEU A 53 -14.92 8.79 14.43
N LYS A 54 -14.08 9.18 15.40
CA LYS A 54 -14.45 9.51 16.78
C LYS A 54 -15.06 10.92 16.81
N ARG A 55 -16.33 11.02 16.45
CA ARG A 55 -17.03 12.30 16.17
C ARG A 55 -16.86 13.34 17.27
N GLU A 56 -17.16 12.97 18.52
CA GLU A 56 -16.99 13.83 19.71
C GLU A 56 -15.59 14.43 19.84
N ARG A 57 -14.54 13.65 19.54
CA ARG A 57 -13.14 14.07 19.64
C ARG A 57 -12.75 14.98 18.48
N VAL A 58 -13.28 14.72 17.28
CA VAL A 58 -13.13 15.63 16.13
C VAL A 58 -13.75 16.98 16.43
N ASP A 59 -15.00 17.01 16.93
CA ASP A 59 -15.73 18.24 17.21
C ASP A 59 -15.05 19.04 18.34
N TYR A 60 -14.55 18.37 19.38
CA TYR A 60 -13.68 18.98 20.40
C TYR A 60 -12.46 19.67 19.78
N TRP A 61 -11.69 18.99 18.92
CA TRP A 61 -10.50 19.59 18.31
C TRP A 61 -10.84 20.76 17.38
N ILE A 62 -11.97 20.71 16.67
CA ILE A 62 -12.47 21.83 15.85
C ILE A 62 -12.85 23.01 16.74
N GLY A 63 -13.54 22.79 17.86
CA GLY A 63 -13.88 23.82 18.85
C GLY A 63 -12.65 24.47 19.50
N VAL A 64 -11.56 23.72 19.68
CA VAL A 64 -10.23 24.21 20.11
C VAL A 64 -9.48 24.94 18.98
N GLY A 65 -10.06 25.03 17.78
CA GLY A 65 -9.50 25.77 16.64
C GLY A 65 -8.54 24.97 15.75
N ALA A 66 -8.50 23.63 15.88
CA ALA A 66 -7.65 22.80 15.03
C ALA A 66 -8.12 22.80 13.57
N THR A 67 -7.29 23.29 12.66
CA THR A 67 -7.66 23.40 11.24
C THR A 67 -7.56 22.05 10.52
N PRO A 68 -8.57 21.55 9.80
CA PRO A 68 -8.42 20.35 8.98
C PRO A 68 -7.56 20.61 7.72
N SER A 69 -7.06 19.55 7.09
CA SER A 69 -6.61 19.59 5.69
C SER A 69 -7.80 19.48 4.73
N GLU A 70 -7.65 19.93 3.48
CA GLU A 70 -8.73 19.96 2.47
C GLU A 70 -9.47 18.62 2.34
N LYS A 71 -8.75 17.51 2.11
CA LYS A 71 -9.37 16.18 2.00
C LYS A 71 -10.03 15.73 3.31
N VAL A 72 -9.45 16.05 4.47
CA VAL A 72 -10.11 15.77 5.76
C VAL A 72 -11.40 16.58 5.88
N ALA A 73 -11.42 17.86 5.53
CA ALA A 73 -12.62 18.69 5.56
C ALA A 73 -13.74 18.15 4.65
N ILE A 74 -13.40 17.53 3.51
CA ILE A 74 -14.38 16.83 2.65
C ILE A 74 -14.94 15.58 3.37
N LEU A 75 -14.10 14.77 4.02
CA LEU A 75 -14.58 13.62 4.79
C LEU A 75 -15.46 14.05 5.98
N LEU A 76 -15.13 15.14 6.66
CA LEU A 76 -15.91 15.68 7.77
C LEU A 76 -17.27 16.23 7.32
N LYS A 77 -17.36 16.86 6.14
CA LYS A 77 -18.64 17.28 5.54
C LYS A 77 -19.57 16.10 5.20
N LYS A 78 -19.02 14.90 4.93
CA LYS A 78 -19.79 13.69 4.65
C LYS A 78 -20.16 12.88 5.90
N TYR A 79 -19.20 12.68 6.80
CA TYR A 79 -19.25 11.68 7.88
C TYR A 79 -19.08 12.26 9.30
N GLY A 80 -18.99 13.59 9.44
CA GLY A 80 -19.01 14.28 10.73
C GLY A 80 -20.39 14.27 11.38
N THR A 81 -20.52 14.94 12.53
CA THR A 81 -21.72 14.84 13.40
C THR A 81 -23.03 15.27 12.71
N GLY A 82 -22.97 16.26 11.82
CA GLY A 82 -24.08 16.66 10.93
C GLY A 82 -23.79 16.43 9.44
N GLY A 83 -23.06 15.36 9.10
CA GLY A 83 -22.69 15.06 7.71
C GLY A 83 -23.85 14.58 6.82
N THR A 84 -23.65 14.55 5.50
CA THR A 84 -24.70 14.18 4.54
C THR A 84 -24.83 12.68 4.24
N HIS A 85 -23.87 11.84 4.63
CA HIS A 85 -23.81 10.40 4.26
C HIS A 85 -23.95 9.47 5.49
N LEU A 86 -24.61 9.91 6.57
CA LEU A 86 -24.55 9.18 7.85
C LEU A 86 -25.31 7.85 7.83
N ASP A 87 -26.47 7.80 7.20
CA ASP A 87 -27.29 6.58 7.14
C ASP A 87 -26.79 5.61 6.07
N ALA A 88 -26.23 6.15 4.97
CA ALA A 88 -25.46 5.35 4.01
C ALA A 88 -24.22 4.73 4.67
N GLN A 89 -23.51 5.46 5.54
CA GLN A 89 -22.40 4.93 6.33
C GLN A 89 -22.85 3.83 7.32
N ARG A 90 -23.99 3.99 7.99
CA ARG A 90 -24.56 2.96 8.87
C ARG A 90 -24.84 1.67 8.09
N ALA A 91 -25.61 1.76 7.01
CA ALA A 91 -25.96 0.62 6.17
C ALA A 91 -24.74 -0.06 5.53
N ALA A 92 -23.72 0.72 5.11
CA ALA A 92 -22.47 0.17 4.57
C ALA A 92 -21.65 -0.56 5.64
N LEU A 93 -21.54 -0.02 6.87
CA LEU A 93 -20.85 -0.69 7.97
C LEU A 93 -21.59 -1.95 8.43
N GLU A 94 -22.93 -1.92 8.46
CA GLU A 94 -23.77 -3.08 8.77
C GLU A 94 -23.58 -4.20 7.73
N LYS A 95 -23.65 -3.86 6.44
CA LYS A 95 -23.38 -4.79 5.32
C LYS A 95 -21.97 -5.41 5.38
N LEU A 96 -20.95 -4.64 5.81
CA LEU A 96 -19.59 -5.18 6.02
C LEU A 96 -19.44 -6.00 7.31
N SER A 97 -20.39 -5.91 8.25
CA SER A 97 -20.40 -6.68 9.50
C SER A 97 -21.17 -8.00 9.40
N MET A 98 -22.11 -8.10 8.46
CA MET A 98 -22.75 -9.37 8.10
C MET A 98 -21.70 -10.31 7.50
N PRO A 99 -21.71 -11.61 7.86
CA PRO A 99 -20.86 -12.58 7.20
C PRO A 99 -21.23 -12.64 5.71
N ALA A 100 -20.24 -12.51 4.84
CA ALA A 100 -20.44 -12.78 3.43
C ALA A 100 -20.78 -14.27 3.28
N GLU A 101 -21.98 -14.58 2.78
CA GLU A 101 -22.38 -15.93 2.42
C GLU A 101 -21.46 -16.42 1.30
N ILE A 102 -20.42 -17.16 1.67
CA ILE A 102 -19.67 -17.99 0.74
C ILE A 102 -20.64 -19.13 0.38
N PRO A 103 -21.12 -19.22 -0.87
CA PRO A 103 -21.92 -20.38 -1.27
C PRO A 103 -21.05 -21.62 -1.11
N ASP A 104 -21.60 -22.65 -0.46
CA ASP A 104 -20.83 -23.84 -0.09
C ASP A 104 -20.14 -24.41 -1.34
N ALA A 105 -18.80 -24.44 -1.29
CA ALA A 105 -17.99 -24.98 -2.37
C ALA A 105 -18.06 -26.50 -2.27
N GLY A 106 -19.14 -27.05 -2.85
CA GLY A 106 -19.53 -28.45 -2.72
C GLY A 106 -18.38 -29.42 -2.96
N GLU A 107 -18.45 -30.56 -2.27
CA GLU A 107 -17.33 -31.48 -2.01
C GLU A 107 -16.34 -31.59 -3.18
N PRO A 108 -15.02 -31.48 -2.94
CA PRO A 108 -14.03 -31.49 -4.00
C PRO A 108 -13.99 -32.86 -4.68
N VAL A 109 -14.74 -32.99 -5.77
CA VAL A 109 -14.77 -34.18 -6.62
C VAL A 109 -13.41 -34.34 -7.28
N SER A 110 -12.53 -35.05 -6.58
CA SER A 110 -11.25 -35.49 -7.11
C SER A 110 -11.51 -36.50 -8.23
N THR A 111 -11.63 -36.02 -9.46
CA THR A 111 -11.65 -36.86 -10.65
C THR A 111 -10.30 -37.55 -10.78
N PRO A 112 -10.20 -38.89 -10.64
CA PRO A 112 -8.94 -39.59 -10.78
C PRO A 112 -8.53 -39.62 -12.26
N GLN A 113 -7.75 -38.63 -12.68
CA GLN A 113 -7.29 -38.54 -14.06
C GLN A 113 -6.21 -39.60 -14.31
N SER A 114 -6.57 -40.59 -15.14
CA SER A 114 -5.67 -41.51 -15.87
C SER A 114 -4.48 -42.08 -15.09
N ALA A 115 -4.76 -42.99 -14.15
CA ALA A 115 -3.78 -44.04 -13.79
C ALA A 115 -3.61 -45.10 -14.91
N GLU A 116 -4.33 -44.95 -16.02
CA GLU A 116 -4.46 -45.91 -17.14
C GLU A 116 -3.67 -45.50 -18.41
N GLU A 117 -2.87 -44.43 -18.33
CA GLU A 117 -2.01 -43.95 -19.44
C GLU A 117 -0.50 -44.19 -19.16
N ALA A 118 -0.19 -45.16 -18.29
CA ALA A 118 1.17 -45.48 -17.82
C ALA A 118 1.57 -46.96 -18.01
N ALA A 119 0.82 -47.73 -18.80
CA ALA A 119 0.95 -49.19 -18.89
C ALA A 119 1.01 -49.78 -20.33
N ALA A 120 1.24 -48.95 -21.36
CA ALA A 120 1.08 -49.35 -22.76
C ALA A 120 2.17 -48.84 -23.75
N ALA A 121 3.27 -48.23 -23.28
CA ALA A 121 4.19 -47.47 -24.15
C ALA A 121 5.70 -47.56 -23.83
N GLU A 122 6.18 -48.73 -23.38
CA GLU A 122 7.58 -49.17 -23.52
C GLU A 122 7.52 -50.61 -24.07
N ALA A 123 8.30 -51.10 -25.05
CA ALA A 123 9.30 -50.58 -26.00
C ALA A 123 9.43 -51.70 -27.10
N PRO A 124 10.44 -51.80 -28.02
CA PRO A 124 11.52 -50.89 -28.40
C PRO A 124 11.70 -50.69 -29.93
N ALA A 125 12.61 -49.79 -30.33
CA ALA A 125 13.37 -49.84 -31.60
C ALA A 125 14.64 -48.97 -31.48
N GLU A 126 15.69 -49.28 -32.25
CA GLU A 126 17.06 -48.73 -32.09
C GLU A 126 17.47 -47.66 -33.12
N GLU A 127 18.59 -46.99 -32.82
CA GLU A 127 19.49 -46.22 -33.72
C GLU A 127 18.96 -45.05 -34.57
N ALA A 128 19.32 -43.83 -34.16
CA ALA A 128 19.86 -42.80 -35.06
C ALA A 128 20.85 -41.90 -34.28
N THR A 129 22.07 -41.75 -34.77
CA THR A 129 23.20 -41.21 -33.97
C THR A 129 23.59 -39.78 -34.37
N ALA A 130 23.65 -38.91 -33.35
CA ALA A 130 24.40 -37.65 -33.25
C ALA A 130 24.32 -36.60 -34.38
N GLU A 131 23.79 -35.42 -34.04
CA GLU A 131 24.46 -34.16 -34.36
C GLU A 131 24.38 -33.23 -33.12
N ALA A 132 25.41 -32.41 -32.90
CA ALA A 132 25.57 -31.60 -31.68
C ALA A 132 25.16 -30.13 -31.90
N PRO A 133 24.85 -29.42 -30.80
CA PRO A 133 25.55 -28.14 -30.61
C PRO A 133 26.15 -27.99 -29.20
N ALA A 134 27.20 -27.18 -29.12
CA ALA A 134 28.09 -27.10 -27.97
C ALA A 134 27.51 -26.36 -26.74
N GLU A 135 27.82 -26.92 -25.58
CA GLU A 135 28.50 -26.27 -24.46
C GLU A 135 29.02 -24.83 -24.72
N ASP A 136 28.59 -23.87 -23.89
CA ASP A 136 29.53 -22.98 -23.17
C ASP A 136 28.87 -22.39 -21.90
N ALA A 137 29.56 -22.56 -20.77
CA ALA A 137 29.48 -21.75 -19.55
C ALA A 137 30.46 -22.32 -18.50
N PRO A 138 31.10 -21.52 -17.61
CA PRO A 138 31.23 -20.05 -17.60
C PRO A 138 32.67 -19.55 -17.25
N ALA A 139 32.77 -18.23 -17.01
CA ALA A 139 33.62 -17.55 -16.01
C ALA A 139 34.91 -16.80 -16.44
N ALA A 140 34.97 -15.55 -15.94
CA ALA A 140 36.11 -14.78 -15.42
C ALA A 140 37.42 -14.59 -16.22
N ASP A 141 37.78 -13.33 -16.46
CA ASP A 141 38.84 -12.66 -15.67
C ASP A 141 38.67 -11.11 -15.68
N GLU A 142 39.69 -10.38 -15.22
CA GLU A 142 39.92 -8.91 -15.24
C GLU A 142 38.96 -7.97 -14.48
N ALA A 143 39.21 -7.92 -13.16
CA ALA A 143 39.39 -6.65 -12.43
C ALA A 143 40.85 -6.66 -11.86
N PRO A 144 41.46 -5.54 -11.39
CA PRO A 144 40.86 -4.26 -10.99
C PRO A 144 41.62 -2.96 -11.39
N ALA A 145 41.03 -1.79 -11.09
CA ALA A 145 41.75 -0.52 -10.92
C ALA A 145 40.97 0.50 -10.04
N GLU A 146 41.30 0.56 -8.74
CA GLU A 146 41.14 1.76 -7.88
C GLU A 146 42.35 2.71 -8.09
N GLU A 147 42.39 3.99 -7.69
CA GLU A 147 41.44 4.83 -6.93
C GLU A 147 40.62 5.76 -7.87
N ALA A 148 40.64 7.12 -7.95
CA ALA A 148 41.30 8.17 -7.18
C ALA A 148 40.45 9.47 -7.05
N LYS A 149 40.61 10.16 -5.90
CA LYS A 149 40.48 11.62 -5.63
C LYS A 149 39.96 12.52 -6.77
N ALA A 150 38.89 13.33 -6.65
CA ALA A 150 38.37 14.16 -5.53
C ALA A 150 39.35 15.24 -5.00
N GLU A 151 39.06 16.53 -5.28
CA GLU A 151 39.07 17.67 -4.30
C GLU A 151 38.54 18.97 -4.98
N GLU A 152 38.45 20.06 -4.21
CA GLU A 152 37.94 21.43 -4.46
C GLU A 152 38.34 22.12 -5.79
N ALA A 153 37.63 23.08 -6.40
CA ALA A 153 36.63 24.08 -5.96
C ALA A 153 37.16 25.34 -5.22
N LYS A 154 37.61 26.38 -5.96
CA LYS A 154 37.64 27.79 -5.45
C LYS A 154 37.78 28.88 -6.55
N PRO A 155 37.33 30.12 -6.29
CA PRO A 155 37.53 31.29 -7.15
C PRO A 155 38.42 32.41 -6.54
N GLU A 156 39.00 33.26 -7.40
CA GLU A 156 39.45 34.66 -7.17
C GLU A 156 39.56 35.30 -8.59
N GLU A 157 39.15 36.51 -8.96
CA GLU A 157 39.06 37.87 -8.39
C GLU A 157 40.24 38.82 -8.79
N ALA A 158 39.88 40.04 -9.21
CA ALA A 158 40.67 41.29 -9.24
C ALA A 158 42.05 41.38 -9.97
N LYS A 159 42.06 41.90 -11.22
CA LYS A 159 42.63 43.23 -11.63
C LYS A 159 43.03 43.32 -13.10
N ALA A 160 42.66 44.43 -13.76
CA ALA A 160 43.53 45.33 -14.57
C ALA A 160 42.79 46.07 -15.72
N GLU A 161 42.00 47.09 -15.40
CA GLU A 161 42.26 48.51 -15.77
C GLU A 161 41.41 49.43 -14.87
#